data_AF-A0A818HXJ1-F1
#
_entry.id   AF-A0A818HXJ1-F1
#
_cell.length_a   1.000
_cell.length_b   1.000
_cell.length_c   1.000
_cell.angle_alpha   90.00
_cell.angle_beta   90.00
_cell.angle_gamma   90.00
#
_symmetry.space_group_name_H-M   'P 1'
#
loop_
_entity.id
_entity.type
_entity.pdbx_description
1 polymer ?
#
loop_
_entity_poly.entity_id
_entity_poly.type
_entity_poly.pdbx_seq_one_letter_code
_entity_poly.pdbx_strand_id
1 'polypeptide(L)'
;AYYYEQQVSISAGYVLKKNNCFSFDCLSDETRHMAEYTWVAIRDLQDELLDGTRDGKVSELNFISDLPSSQYRNKTTIYLLKHYATIRKITIRWLFLGSGHGKGISDTIGSSIKRLFDDAIRLNPDESFNAAEELMNKIKGSTNIRLYLYKKEDVDSFLQQIPSLTTVKGTSMFHELIAKPNGQIFAKNKSDEQETLLQTKF
;
A
#
# COMPACT_ATOMS: atom_id res chain seq x y z
N ALA A 1 -1.85 -35.94 8.44
CA ALA A 1 -2.56 -35.06 7.49
C ALA A 1 -1.61 -33.94 7.13
N TYR A 2 -1.27 -33.79 5.85
CA TYR A 2 -0.50 -32.64 5.39
C TYR A 2 -1.47 -31.46 5.34
N TYR A 3 -1.37 -30.54 6.30
CA TYR A 3 -2.13 -29.29 6.27
C TYR A 3 -1.56 -28.45 5.11
N TYR A 4 -2.34 -28.28 4.06
CA TYR A 4 -2.10 -27.19 3.12
C TYR A 4 -2.55 -25.92 3.83
N GLU A 5 -1.62 -25.23 4.49
CA GLU A 5 -1.88 -23.88 4.97
C GLU A 5 -2.01 -22.97 3.75
N GLN A 6 -3.25 -22.60 3.43
CA GLN A 6 -3.48 -21.59 2.42
C GLN A 6 -2.96 -20.25 2.96
N GLN A 7 -1.99 -19.67 2.26
CA GLN A 7 -1.34 -18.45 2.68
C GLN A 7 -2.21 -17.25 2.30
N VAL A 8 -2.47 -16.39 3.29
CA VAL A 8 -3.16 -15.10 3.09
C VAL A 8 -2.15 -13.97 3.29
N SER A 9 -2.12 -13.06 2.32
CA SER A 9 -1.36 -11.82 2.40
C SER A 9 -2.11 -10.78 3.20
N ILE A 10 -1.34 -10.05 4.02
CA ILE A 10 -1.81 -8.87 4.74
C ILE A 10 -0.94 -7.67 4.38
N SER A 11 -1.53 -6.49 4.38
CA SER A 11 -0.87 -5.21 4.06
C SER A 11 -1.41 -4.16 5.02
N ALA A 12 -0.89 -4.21 6.23
CA ALA A 12 -1.31 -3.36 7.33
C ALA A 12 -0.72 -1.95 7.22
N GLY A 13 -1.53 -0.97 7.59
CA GLY A 13 -1.11 0.42 7.61
C GLY A 13 -1.97 1.29 8.53
N TYR A 14 -1.59 2.55 8.61
CA TYR A 14 -2.23 3.53 9.47
C TYR A 14 -2.39 4.86 8.73
N VAL A 15 -3.57 5.45 8.85
CA VAL A 15 -3.92 6.73 8.23
C VAL A 15 -3.99 7.81 9.30
N LEU A 16 -3.33 8.93 9.01
CA LEU A 16 -3.44 10.19 9.75
C LEU A 16 -4.13 11.25 8.88
N LYS A 17 -5.24 11.79 9.36
CA LYS A 17 -5.93 12.97 8.82
C LYS A 17 -5.95 14.06 9.89
N LYS A 18 -6.25 15.31 9.49
CA LYS A 18 -6.27 16.48 10.39
C LYS A 18 -7.11 16.26 11.67
N ASN A 19 -8.26 15.61 11.54
CA ASN A 19 -9.23 15.42 12.63
C ASN A 19 -9.53 13.95 12.93
N ASN A 20 -8.84 13.01 12.27
CA ASN A 20 -9.17 11.60 12.39
C ASN A 20 -7.94 10.74 12.10
N CYS A 21 -7.92 9.54 12.66
CA CYS A 21 -6.91 8.55 12.36
C CYS A 21 -7.52 7.16 12.45
N PHE A 22 -7.00 6.23 11.67
CA PHE A 22 -7.49 4.85 11.72
C PHE A 22 -6.44 3.87 11.20
N SER A 23 -6.50 2.66 11.76
CA SER A 23 -5.75 1.51 11.29
C SER A 23 -6.51 0.81 10.16
N PHE A 24 -5.77 0.25 9.21
CA PHE A 24 -6.34 -0.60 8.17
C PHE A 24 -5.46 -1.82 7.90
N ASP A 25 -6.05 -2.83 7.29
CA ASP A 25 -5.35 -3.96 6.69
C ASP A 25 -6.02 -4.35 5.37
N CYS A 26 -5.20 -4.66 4.37
CA CYS A 26 -5.64 -5.10 3.06
C CYS A 26 -5.28 -6.58 2.88
N LEU A 27 -6.30 -7.40 2.68
CA LEU A 27 -6.22 -8.86 2.66
C LEU A 27 -6.31 -9.39 1.24
N SER A 28 -5.60 -10.47 0.94
CA SER A 28 -5.72 -11.18 -0.33
C SER A 28 -5.20 -12.61 -0.25
N ASP A 29 -5.72 -13.48 -1.11
CA ASP A 29 -5.15 -14.80 -1.40
C ASP A 29 -3.88 -14.70 -2.28
N GLU A 30 -3.57 -13.50 -2.79
CA GLU A 30 -2.40 -13.25 -3.60
C GLU A 30 -1.14 -13.06 -2.75
N THR A 31 -0.14 -13.92 -2.94
CA THR A 31 1.10 -13.95 -2.12
C THR A 31 2.27 -13.18 -2.74
N ARG A 32 2.10 -12.65 -3.95
CA ARG A 32 3.11 -11.80 -4.59
C ARG A 32 3.13 -10.40 -3.97
N HIS A 33 4.34 -9.87 -3.75
CA HIS A 33 4.55 -8.57 -3.11
C HIS A 33 5.44 -7.64 -3.94
N MET A 34 4.95 -7.22 -5.11
CA MET A 34 5.56 -6.20 -5.97
C MET A 34 4.77 -4.88 -5.92
N ALA A 35 5.26 -3.81 -6.55
CA ALA A 35 4.60 -2.49 -6.50
C ALA A 35 3.13 -2.52 -6.93
N GLU A 36 2.80 -3.23 -8.00
CA GLU A 36 1.42 -3.36 -8.48
C GLU A 36 0.48 -3.90 -7.41
N TYR A 37 0.92 -4.88 -6.60
CA TYR A 37 0.12 -5.45 -5.51
C TYR A 37 -0.06 -4.43 -4.39
N THR A 38 1.00 -3.70 -4.02
CA THR A 38 0.90 -2.62 -3.03
C THR A 38 -0.12 -1.57 -3.47
N TRP A 39 -0.06 -1.13 -4.72
CA TRP A 39 -0.94 -0.10 -5.25
C TRP A 39 -2.40 -0.56 -5.33
N VAL A 40 -2.63 -1.80 -5.75
CA VAL A 40 -3.96 -2.41 -5.78
C VAL A 40 -4.50 -2.60 -4.37
N ALA A 41 -3.69 -3.10 -3.44
CA ALA A 41 -4.09 -3.32 -2.05
C ALA A 41 -4.63 -2.05 -1.41
N ILE A 42 -4.01 -0.90 -1.67
CA ILE A 42 -4.42 0.39 -1.10
C ILE A 42 -5.37 1.18 -2.01
N ARG A 43 -5.80 0.66 -3.17
CA ARG A 43 -6.64 1.38 -4.14
C ARG A 43 -7.94 1.87 -3.51
N ASP A 44 -8.69 0.94 -2.91
CA ASP A 44 -9.99 1.25 -2.31
C ASP A 44 -9.85 2.22 -1.13
N LEU A 45 -8.75 2.11 -0.39
CA LEU A 45 -8.39 3.09 0.63
C LEU A 45 -8.11 4.46 0.00
N GLN A 46 -7.31 4.55 -1.06
CA GLN A 46 -7.03 5.83 -1.74
C GLN A 46 -8.32 6.49 -2.22
N ASP A 47 -9.22 5.73 -2.83
CA ASP A 47 -10.50 6.23 -3.30
C ASP A 47 -11.38 6.69 -2.12
N GLU A 48 -11.43 5.95 -1.01
CA GLU A 48 -12.12 6.40 0.22
C GLU A 48 -11.50 7.70 0.79
N LEU A 49 -10.17 7.81 0.77
CA LEU A 49 -9.44 8.97 1.28
C LEU A 49 -9.65 10.22 0.42
N LEU A 50 -9.86 10.06 -0.89
CA LEU A 50 -9.92 11.17 -1.85
C LEU A 50 -11.34 11.55 -2.24
N ASP A 51 -12.24 10.57 -2.34
CA ASP A 51 -13.63 10.78 -2.77
C ASP A 51 -14.60 10.87 -1.56
N GLY A 52 -14.20 10.36 -0.39
CA GLY A 52 -15.06 10.21 0.80
C GLY A 52 -14.95 11.29 1.88
N THR A 53 -14.30 12.44 1.64
CA THR A 53 -14.02 13.39 2.73
C THR A 53 -15.15 14.38 2.99
N ARG A 54 -15.84 14.20 4.13
CA ARG A 54 -16.58 15.29 4.81
C ARG A 54 -15.66 16.47 5.20
N ASP A 55 -14.36 16.20 5.31
CA ASP A 55 -13.31 17.12 5.78
C ASP A 55 -12.78 18.09 4.70
N GLY A 56 -13.39 18.10 3.51
CA GLY A 56 -12.98 18.96 2.39
C GLY A 56 -12.02 18.30 1.41
N LYS A 57 -11.66 19.02 0.34
CA LYS A 57 -10.83 18.51 -0.76
C LYS A 57 -9.40 18.23 -0.31
N VAL A 58 -8.94 16.98 -0.45
CA VAL A 58 -7.55 16.61 -0.22
C VAL A 58 -6.66 17.29 -1.27
N SER A 59 -5.65 18.03 -0.83
CA SER A 59 -4.65 18.67 -1.72
C SER A 59 -3.33 17.92 -1.78
N GLU A 60 -3.03 17.12 -0.75
CA GLU A 60 -1.79 16.36 -0.63
C GLU A 60 -2.01 15.00 0.04
N LEU A 61 -1.39 13.96 -0.52
CA LEU A 61 -1.33 12.61 0.05
C LEU A 61 0.13 12.22 0.31
N ASN A 62 0.43 11.78 1.53
CA ASN A 62 1.77 11.39 1.96
C ASN A 62 1.81 9.90 2.29
N PHE A 63 2.57 9.13 1.53
CA PHE A 63 2.92 7.74 1.84
C PHE A 63 4.22 7.69 2.62
N ILE A 64 4.28 6.83 3.63
CA ILE A 64 5.50 6.53 4.38
C ILE A 64 5.63 5.01 4.40
N SER A 65 6.76 4.50 3.92
CA SER A 65 7.04 3.07 3.93
C SER A 65 8.52 2.77 4.16
N ASP A 66 8.83 1.51 4.48
CA ASP A 66 10.19 1.03 4.57
C ASP A 66 10.84 0.84 3.18
N LEU A 67 12.12 0.46 3.19
CA LEU A 67 12.99 0.40 2.01
C LEU A 67 12.76 -0.71 0.96
N PRO A 68 11.94 -1.78 1.10
CA PRO A 68 11.93 -2.86 0.12
C PRO A 68 11.76 -2.33 -1.31
N SER A 69 12.83 -2.41 -2.09
CA SER A 69 12.94 -1.71 -3.37
C SER A 69 12.01 -2.30 -4.42
N SER A 70 11.77 -3.60 -4.36
CA SER A 70 10.80 -4.31 -5.21
C SER A 70 9.35 -3.86 -4.97
N GLN A 71 9.00 -3.42 -3.76
CA GLN A 71 7.62 -3.05 -3.40
C GLN A 71 7.36 -1.56 -3.58
N TYR A 72 8.25 -0.70 -3.07
CA TYR A 72 7.92 0.72 -2.92
C TYR A 72 8.79 1.61 -3.81
N ARG A 73 10.03 1.22 -4.07
CA ARG A 73 11.04 2.07 -4.70
C ARG A 73 11.49 1.51 -6.05
N ASN A 74 10.60 1.60 -7.04
CA ASN A 74 10.85 1.13 -8.41
C ASN A 74 10.16 2.01 -9.47
N LYS A 75 10.42 1.70 -10.75
CA LYS A 75 9.87 2.44 -11.90
C LYS A 75 8.34 2.47 -11.94
N THR A 76 7.69 1.39 -11.51
CA THR A 76 6.24 1.27 -11.46
C THR A 76 5.66 2.27 -10.46
N THR A 77 6.23 2.36 -9.26
CA THR A 77 5.82 3.38 -8.28
C THR A 77 6.01 4.80 -8.81
N ILE A 78 7.13 5.11 -9.47
CA ILE A 78 7.38 6.45 -10.04
C ILE A 78 6.30 6.81 -11.07
N TYR A 79 5.98 5.87 -11.97
CA TYR A 79 4.91 6.05 -12.96
C TYR A 79 3.55 6.27 -12.28
N LEU A 80 3.17 5.40 -11.35
CA LEU A 80 1.87 5.43 -10.68
C LEU A 80 1.70 6.69 -9.83
N LEU A 81 2.74 7.13 -9.10
CA LEU A 81 2.72 8.40 -8.38
C LEU A 81 2.42 9.58 -9.32
N LYS A 82 3.13 9.67 -10.45
CA LYS A 82 2.94 10.74 -11.43
C LYS A 82 1.54 10.69 -12.05
N HIS A 83 1.10 9.50 -12.48
CA HIS A 83 -0.19 9.28 -13.09
C HIS A 83 -1.31 9.68 -12.11
N TYR A 84 -1.27 9.15 -10.90
CA TYR A 84 -2.30 9.35 -9.89
C TYR A 84 -2.37 10.82 -9.41
N ALA A 85 -1.21 11.47 -9.20
CA ALA A 85 -1.15 12.91 -8.87
C ALA A 85 -1.80 13.78 -9.96
N THR A 86 -1.59 13.42 -11.23
CA THR A 86 -2.13 14.16 -12.39
C THR A 86 -3.64 13.99 -12.49
N ILE A 87 -4.15 12.75 -12.46
CA ILE A 87 -5.60 12.50 -12.62
C ILE A 87 -6.40 13.05 -11.43
N ARG A 88 -5.89 12.89 -10.20
CA ARG A 88 -6.56 13.36 -8.97
C ARG A 88 -6.32 14.85 -8.69
N LYS A 89 -5.40 15.49 -9.43
CA LYS A 89 -5.01 16.90 -9.28
C LYS A 89 -4.54 17.24 -7.86
N ILE A 90 -3.74 16.36 -7.27
CA ILE A 90 -3.16 16.50 -5.92
C ILE A 90 -1.63 16.36 -5.95
N THR A 91 -0.96 16.85 -4.91
CA THR A 91 0.44 16.49 -4.67
C THR A 91 0.49 15.13 -3.99
N ILE A 92 1.38 14.25 -4.44
CA ILE A 92 1.62 12.98 -3.75
C ILE A 92 3.09 12.89 -3.40
N ARG A 93 3.38 12.58 -2.13
CA ARG A 93 4.74 12.37 -1.64
C ARG A 93 4.86 10.95 -1.14
N TRP A 94 5.98 10.30 -1.43
CA TRP A 94 6.32 9.00 -0.88
C TRP A 94 7.67 9.09 -0.21
N LEU A 95 7.66 9.01 1.12
CA LEU A 95 8.85 9.02 1.96
C LEU A 95 9.25 7.58 2.28
N PHE A 96 10.55 7.32 2.20
CA PHE A 96 11.10 6.00 2.47
C PHE A 96 12.03 6.05 3.68
N LEU A 97 11.64 5.35 4.74
CA LEU A 97 12.40 5.29 5.99
C LEU A 97 13.67 4.45 5.83
N GLY A 98 14.74 4.74 6.58
CA GLY A 98 15.99 3.98 6.51
C GLY A 98 15.92 2.58 7.12
N SER A 99 16.81 1.67 6.71
CA SER A 99 16.97 0.36 7.36
C SER A 99 17.46 0.55 8.80
N GLY A 100 16.76 -0.04 9.78
CA GLY A 100 17.16 -0.02 11.19
C GLY A 100 16.24 0.76 12.13
N HIS A 101 15.12 1.29 11.65
CA HIS A 101 14.06 1.76 12.53
C HIS A 101 13.27 0.56 13.05
N GLY A 102 12.96 0.54 14.35
CA GLY A 102 12.27 -0.57 15.02
C GLY A 102 10.88 -0.84 14.43
N LYS A 103 10.21 -1.88 14.94
CA LYS A 103 8.86 -2.28 14.49
C LYS A 103 7.92 -1.08 14.42
N GLY A 104 7.35 -0.83 13.25
CA GLY A 104 6.44 0.29 12.99
C GLY A 104 5.03 0.05 13.51
N ILE A 105 4.17 1.05 13.38
CA ILE A 105 2.74 0.93 13.71
C ILE A 105 2.08 -0.16 12.85
N SER A 106 2.45 -0.25 11.56
CA SER A 106 2.01 -1.29 10.63
C SER A 106 2.31 -2.70 11.13
N ASP A 107 3.49 -2.95 11.72
CA ASP A 107 3.86 -4.26 12.27
C ASP A 107 2.94 -4.68 13.42
N THR A 108 2.56 -3.73 14.27
CA THR A 108 1.66 -3.99 15.40
C THR A 108 0.25 -4.28 14.92
N ILE A 109 -0.23 -3.54 13.92
CA ILE A 109 -1.54 -3.77 13.29
C ILE A 109 -1.57 -5.15 12.62
N GLY A 110 -0.58 -5.46 11.79
CA GLY A 110 -0.48 -6.75 11.11
C GLY A 110 -0.35 -7.92 12.10
N SER A 111 0.39 -7.75 13.19
CA SER A 111 0.46 -8.75 14.27
C SER A 111 -0.88 -8.95 14.97
N SER A 112 -1.68 -7.90 15.10
CA SER A 112 -3.01 -7.98 15.71
C SER A 112 -3.99 -8.72 14.80
N ILE A 113 -3.96 -8.47 13.49
CA ILE A 113 -4.77 -9.19 12.50
C ILE A 113 -4.39 -10.68 12.45
N LYS A 114 -3.10 -11.02 12.45
CA LYS A 114 -2.63 -12.41 12.51
C LYS A 114 -3.19 -13.14 13.73
N ARG A 115 -3.15 -12.50 14.90
CA ARG A 115 -3.71 -13.08 16.12
C ARG A 115 -5.21 -13.34 16.01
N LEU A 116 -5.96 -12.42 15.37
CA LEU A 116 -7.39 -12.62 15.14
C LEU A 116 -7.66 -13.79 14.19
N PHE A 117 -6.82 -14.00 13.16
CA PHE A 117 -6.90 -15.19 12.31
C PHE A 117 -6.58 -16.46 13.08
N ASP A 118 -5.51 -16.46 13.89
CA ASP A 118 -5.15 -17.62 14.73
C ASP A 118 -6.29 -17.98 15.69
N ASP A 119 -6.91 -16.98 16.32
CA ASP A 119 -8.06 -17.17 17.21
C ASP A 119 -9.29 -17.66 16.45
N ALA A 120 -9.57 -17.11 15.26
CA ALA A 120 -10.67 -17.55 14.41
C ALA A 120 -10.53 -19.03 14.01
N ILE A 121 -9.34 -19.46 13.62
CA ILE A 121 -9.07 -20.87 13.26
C ILE A 121 -9.17 -21.76 14.50
N ARG A 122 -8.49 -21.37 15.59
CA ARG A 122 -8.43 -22.17 16.82
C ARG A 122 -9.78 -22.36 17.50
N LEU A 123 -10.64 -21.35 17.49
CA LEU A 123 -11.95 -21.40 18.13
C LEU A 123 -13.02 -22.08 17.26
N ASN A 124 -12.72 -22.37 16.00
CA ASN A 124 -13.66 -23.01 15.06
C ASN A 124 -12.99 -24.21 14.38
N PRO A 125 -12.61 -25.26 15.13
CA PRO A 125 -11.80 -26.38 14.62
C PRO A 125 -12.50 -27.21 13.52
N ASP A 126 -13.83 -27.11 13.42
CA ASP A 126 -14.62 -27.80 12.40
C ASP A 126 -14.86 -26.94 11.14
N GLU A 127 -14.46 -25.66 11.15
CA GLU A 127 -14.53 -24.76 10.00
C GLU A 127 -13.20 -24.79 9.22
N SER A 128 -13.27 -24.75 7.89
CA SER A 128 -12.10 -24.58 7.02
C SER A 128 -12.19 -23.23 6.32
N PHE A 129 -11.10 -22.45 6.39
CA PHE A 129 -10.99 -21.15 5.75
C PHE A 129 -10.09 -21.29 4.51
N ASN A 130 -10.68 -21.17 3.32
CA ASN A 130 -10.00 -21.36 2.03
C ASN A 130 -9.88 -20.06 1.23
N ALA A 131 -10.22 -18.92 1.82
CA ALA A 131 -10.06 -17.62 1.19
C ALA A 131 -9.87 -16.51 2.22
N ALA A 132 -9.11 -15.48 1.84
CA ALA A 132 -8.92 -14.26 2.62
C ALA A 132 -10.26 -13.58 2.97
N GLU A 133 -11.24 -13.66 2.06
CA GLU A 133 -12.60 -13.13 2.26
C GLU A 133 -13.34 -13.82 3.41
N GLU A 134 -13.16 -15.13 3.58
CA GLU A 134 -13.80 -15.90 4.66
C GLU A 134 -13.22 -15.50 6.02
N LEU A 135 -11.89 -15.39 6.11
CA LEU A 135 -11.21 -14.90 7.32
C LEU A 135 -11.59 -13.47 7.65
N MET A 136 -11.61 -12.57 6.65
CA MET A 136 -12.07 -11.19 6.82
C MET A 136 -13.48 -11.14 7.41
N ASN A 137 -14.40 -11.91 6.84
CA ASN A 137 -15.79 -11.96 7.31
C ASN A 137 -15.92 -12.50 8.72
N LYS A 138 -15.04 -13.43 9.13
CA LYS A 138 -15.01 -13.97 10.49
C LYS A 138 -14.52 -12.93 11.51
N ILE A 139 -13.52 -12.11 11.17
CA ILE A 139 -12.89 -11.20 12.13
C ILE A 139 -13.45 -9.77 12.12
N LYS A 140 -14.19 -9.36 11.08
CA LYS A 140 -14.64 -7.95 10.92
C LYS A 140 -15.46 -7.40 12.09
N GLY A 141 -16.15 -8.25 12.84
CA GLY A 141 -16.91 -7.86 14.04
C GLY A 141 -16.07 -7.78 15.32
N SER A 142 -14.83 -8.25 15.28
CA SER A 142 -13.93 -8.40 16.43
C SER A 142 -12.79 -7.37 16.43
N THR A 143 -12.79 -6.45 15.47
CA THR A 143 -11.73 -5.43 15.31
C THR A 143 -12.29 -4.10 14.85
N ASN A 144 -11.64 -3.01 15.26
CA ASN A 144 -11.87 -1.67 14.73
C ASN A 144 -10.92 -1.32 13.57
N ILE A 145 -10.02 -2.25 13.19
CA ILE A 145 -9.16 -2.10 12.02
C ILE A 145 -10.03 -2.21 10.78
N ARG A 146 -9.92 -1.23 9.87
CA ARG A 146 -10.65 -1.27 8.60
C ARG A 146 -10.05 -2.33 7.69
N LEU A 147 -10.89 -3.24 7.21
CA LEU A 147 -10.46 -4.35 6.38
C LEU A 147 -10.86 -4.10 4.93
N TYR A 148 -9.90 -4.25 4.03
CA TYR A 148 -10.09 -4.21 2.58
C TYR A 148 -9.71 -5.56 2.00
N LEU A 149 -10.34 -5.91 0.88
CA LEU A 149 -10.05 -7.13 0.15
C LEU A 149 -9.69 -6.76 -1.28
N TYR A 150 -8.64 -7.38 -1.82
CA TYR A 150 -8.34 -7.34 -3.24
C TYR A 150 -8.10 -8.75 -3.76
N LYS A 151 -8.47 -8.99 -5.02
CA LYS A 151 -8.33 -10.28 -5.68
C LYS A 151 -7.25 -10.23 -6.74
N LYS A 152 -6.85 -11.40 -7.24
CA LYS A 152 -5.86 -11.49 -8.31
C LYS A 152 -6.34 -10.77 -9.58
N GLU A 153 -7.63 -10.84 -9.87
CA GLU A 153 -8.24 -10.20 -11.03
C GLU A 153 -8.13 -8.67 -10.97
N ASP A 154 -8.14 -8.08 -9.76
CA ASP A 154 -7.88 -6.65 -9.58
C ASP A 154 -6.46 -6.30 -10.02
N VAL A 155 -5.48 -7.14 -9.66
CA VAL A 155 -4.07 -6.94 -10.04
C VAL A 155 -3.86 -7.13 -11.52
N ASP A 156 -4.41 -8.19 -12.10
CA ASP A 156 -4.28 -8.48 -13.53
C ASP A 156 -4.92 -7.36 -14.36
N SER A 157 -6.07 -6.83 -13.95
CA SER A 157 -6.73 -5.68 -14.60
C SER A 157 -5.94 -4.39 -14.43
N PHE A 158 -5.29 -4.19 -13.28
CA PHE A 158 -4.45 -3.03 -13.01
C PHE A 158 -3.17 -3.06 -13.85
N LEU A 159 -2.52 -4.23 -13.98
CA LEU A 159 -1.30 -4.41 -14.77
C LEU A 159 -1.52 -4.09 -16.25
N GLN A 160 -2.69 -4.39 -16.81
CA GLN A 160 -3.04 -4.05 -18.19
C GLN A 160 -3.07 -2.53 -18.47
N GLN A 161 -3.20 -1.71 -17.42
CA GLN A 161 -3.23 -0.25 -17.54
C GLN A 161 -1.83 0.37 -17.47
N ILE A 162 -0.82 -0.40 -17.07
CA ILE A 162 0.56 0.09 -16.91
C ILE A 162 1.31 -0.09 -18.24
N PRO A 163 1.81 1.00 -18.86
CA PRO A 163 2.59 0.91 -20.08
C PRO A 163 3.97 0.28 -19.82
N SER A 164 4.71 -0.03 -20.89
CA SER A 164 6.08 -0.53 -20.74
C SER A 164 7.00 0.55 -20.18
N LEU A 165 7.48 0.36 -18.94
CA LEU A 165 8.26 1.38 -18.22
C LEU A 165 9.76 1.17 -18.36
N THR A 166 10.50 2.27 -18.50
CA THR A 166 11.97 2.28 -18.41
C THR A 166 12.43 2.51 -16.97
N THR A 167 13.48 1.81 -16.54
CA THR A 167 14.06 1.99 -15.20
C THR A 167 14.71 3.37 -15.08
N VAL A 168 14.38 4.09 -14.00
CA VAL A 168 15.02 5.37 -13.67
C VAL A 168 16.33 5.11 -12.93
N LYS A 169 17.44 5.65 -13.43
CA LYS A 169 18.76 5.49 -12.81
C LYS A 169 18.78 6.13 -11.42
N GLY A 170 19.43 5.45 -10.46
CA GLY A 170 19.55 5.95 -9.09
C GLY A 170 18.31 5.74 -8.22
N THR A 171 17.29 5.02 -8.72
CA THR A 171 16.03 4.79 -7.98
C THR A 171 16.27 4.28 -6.56
N SER A 172 17.27 3.42 -6.33
CA SER A 172 17.61 2.88 -5.01
C SER A 172 18.12 3.93 -4.01
N MET A 173 18.53 5.13 -4.45
CA MET A 173 19.10 6.18 -3.61
C MET A 173 18.07 7.21 -3.13
N PHE A 174 16.88 7.22 -3.74
CA PHE A 174 15.82 8.17 -3.42
C PHE A 174 15.27 7.92 -2.02
N HIS A 175 15.29 8.92 -1.14
CA HIS A 175 14.60 8.84 0.15
C HIS A 175 13.19 9.42 0.11
N GLU A 176 12.90 10.23 -0.92
CA GLU A 176 11.59 10.82 -1.14
C GLU A 176 11.31 10.91 -2.64
N LEU A 177 10.06 10.61 -3.04
CA LEU A 177 9.48 10.94 -4.33
C LEU A 177 8.35 11.94 -4.16
N ILE A 178 8.30 12.96 -5.01
CA ILE A 178 7.28 14.02 -4.97
C ILE A 178 6.67 14.14 -6.37
N ALA A 179 5.43 13.70 -6.53
CA ALA A 179 4.64 13.88 -7.75
C ALA A 179 3.72 15.11 -7.60
N LYS A 180 3.73 15.97 -8.61
CA LYS A 180 2.92 17.19 -8.66
C LYS A 180 1.74 17.02 -9.64
N PRO A 181 0.64 17.76 -9.45
CA PRO A 181 -0.55 17.71 -10.33
C PRO A 181 -0.27 18.00 -11.81
N ASN A 182 0.83 18.70 -12.11
CA ASN A 182 1.22 19.09 -13.46
C ASN A 182 2.01 18.01 -14.21
N GLY A 183 2.10 16.79 -13.67
CA GLY A 183 2.82 15.66 -14.27
C GLY A 183 4.34 15.69 -14.05
N GLN A 184 4.85 16.60 -13.22
CA GLN A 184 6.25 16.58 -12.80
C GLN A 184 6.44 15.62 -11.61
N ILE A 185 7.58 14.94 -11.59
CA ILE A 185 7.99 14.10 -10.45
C ILE A 185 9.43 14.42 -10.08
N PHE A 186 9.65 14.67 -8.80
CA PHE A 186 10.93 15.01 -8.20
C PHE A 186 11.38 13.88 -7.28
N ALA A 187 12.69 13.74 -7.12
CA ALA A 187 13.27 12.86 -6.12
C ALA A 187 14.24 13.64 -5.24
N LYS A 188 14.33 13.25 -3.97
CA LYS A 188 15.40 13.70 -3.07
C LYS A 188 16.31 12.54 -2.69
N ASN A 189 17.61 12.81 -2.64
CA ASN A 189 18.64 11.83 -2.32
C ASN A 189 19.06 11.96 -0.86
N LYS A 190 19.45 10.85 -0.23
CA LYS A 190 19.85 10.85 1.20
C LYS A 190 21.00 11.83 1.52
N SER A 191 21.83 12.12 0.53
CA SER A 191 23.01 12.98 0.63
C SER A 191 22.76 14.44 0.25
N ASP A 192 21.60 14.76 -0.31
CA ASP A 192 21.31 16.08 -0.86
C ASP A 192 19.81 16.38 -0.70
N GLU A 193 19.47 17.35 0.15
CA GLU A 193 18.07 17.76 0.39
C GLU A 193 17.44 18.43 -0.84
N GLN A 194 18.22 18.64 -1.91
CA GLN A 194 17.75 19.23 -3.15
C GLN A 194 16.78 18.31 -3.92
N GLU A 195 15.69 18.90 -4.39
CA GLU A 195 14.72 18.27 -5.27
C GLU A 195 15.28 18.20 -6.69
N THR A 196 15.51 16.97 -7.18
CA THR A 196 15.91 16.74 -8.56
C THR A 196 14.70 16.33 -9.39
N LEU A 197 14.41 17.08 -10.45
CA LEU A 197 13.38 16.70 -11.42
C LEU A 197 13.78 15.40 -12.14
N LEU A 198 12.94 14.38 -12.07
CA LEU A 198 13.18 13.11 -12.75
C LEU A 198 12.75 13.21 -14.22
N GLN A 199 13.70 12.98 -15.12
CA GLN A 199 13.38 12.77 -16.53
C GLN A 199 12.81 11.36 -16.72
N THR A 200 11.48 11.30 -16.90
CA THR A 200 10.75 10.06 -17.09
C THR A 200 10.31 9.94 -18.55
N LYS A 201 10.74 8.86 -19.22
CA LYS A 201 10.21 8.44 -20.52
C LYS A 201 9.35 7.20 -20.24
N PHE A 202 8.06 7.42 -20.05
CA PHE A 202 7.04 6.38 -19.90
C PHE A 202 6.29 6.22 -21.22
#